data_AF-A0A930TXM5-F1
#
_entry.id   AF-A0A930TXM5-F1
#
_cell.length_a   1.000
_cell.length_b   1.000
_cell.length_c   1.000
_cell.angle_alpha   90.00
_cell.angle_beta   90.00
_cell.angle_gamma   90.00
#
_symmetry.space_group_name_H-M   'P 1'
#
loop_
_entity.id
_entity.type
_entity.pdbx_description
1 polymer ?
#
loop_
_entity_poly.entity_id
_entity_poly.type
_entity_poly.pdbx_seq_one_letter_code
_entity_poly.pdbx_strand_id
1 'polypeptide(L)' 'MNSRYHKALKPVWQFLNQPLFSRQQPAILDPRRFWCSYRIQHLERCLDKAYRPEEHYRS' A
#
# COMPACT_ATOMS: atom_id res chain seq x y z
N MET A 1 19.29 14.80 1.61
CA MET A 1 19.21 13.38 1.23
C MET A 1 18.00 13.17 0.30
N ASN A 2 18.17 12.49 -0.83
CA ASN A 2 17.22 12.43 -1.95
C ASN A 2 15.86 11.76 -1.60
N SER A 3 14.75 12.48 -1.74
CA SER A 3 13.36 12.07 -1.40
C SER A 3 12.88 10.75 -2.06
N ARG A 4 13.46 10.37 -3.22
CA ARG A 4 13.09 9.16 -3.95
C ARG A 4 13.41 7.86 -3.20
N TYR A 5 14.48 7.83 -2.39
CA TYR A 5 14.87 6.64 -1.63
C TYR A 5 13.85 6.31 -0.53
N HIS A 6 13.31 7.33 0.15
CA HIS A 6 12.29 7.14 1.18
C HIS A 6 11.02 6.46 0.65
N LYS A 7 10.63 6.77 -0.60
CA LYS A 7 9.43 6.18 -1.22
C LYS A 7 9.60 4.69 -1.53
N ALA A 8 10.82 4.25 -1.86
CA ALA A 8 11.13 2.86 -2.15
C ALA A 8 11.41 2.02 -0.88
N LEU A 9 11.98 2.62 0.16
CA LEU A 9 12.30 1.91 1.41
C LEU A 9 11.06 1.42 2.15
N LYS A 10 9.95 2.17 2.10
CA LYS A 10 8.70 1.80 2.79
C LYS A 10 8.10 0.47 2.29
N PRO A 11 7.83 0.27 0.99
CA PRO A 11 7.33 -1.02 0.50
C PRO A 11 8.31 -2.17 0.69
N VAL A 12 9.62 -1.92 0.54
CA VAL A 12 10.65 -2.94 0.78
C VAL A 12 10.62 -3.39 2.24
N TRP A 13 10.54 -2.46 3.18
CA TRP A 13 10.42 -2.79 4.60
C TRP A 13 9.14 -3.58 4.92
N GLN A 14 8.02 -3.23 4.28
CA GLN A 14 6.77 -3.96 4.47
C GLN A 14 6.81 -5.38 3.91
N PHE A 15 7.51 -5.61 2.80
CA PHE A 15 7.75 -6.93 2.24
C PHE A 15 8.57 -7.79 3.21
N LEU A 16 9.67 -7.24 3.74
CA LEU A 16 10.56 -7.97 4.66
C LEU A 16 9.89 -8.29 6.01
N ASN A 17 8.92 -7.49 6.45
CA ASN A 17 8.20 -7.69 7.71
C ASN A 17 6.84 -8.39 7.54
N GLN A 18 6.61 -9.07 6.41
CA GLN A 18 5.38 -9.84 6.24
C GLN A 18 5.27 -10.94 7.31
N PRO A 19 4.07 -11.15 7.88
CA PRO A 19 3.85 -12.24 8.82
C PRO A 19 3.85 -13.59 8.06
N LEU A 20 4.94 -14.35 8.20
CA LEU A 20 5.16 -15.59 7.44
C LEU A 20 4.14 -16.69 7.75
N PHE A 21 3.55 -16.67 8.95
CA PHE A 21 2.70 -17.74 9.47
C PHE A 21 1.27 -17.29 9.81
N SER A 22 0.83 -16.12 9.31
CA SER A 22 -0.53 -15.66 9.56
C SER A 22 -1.54 -16.43 8.70
N ARG A 23 -2.55 -17.02 9.35
CA ARG A 23 -3.69 -17.66 8.68
C ARG A 23 -4.62 -16.63 8.01
N GLN A 24 -4.63 -15.40 8.51
CA GLN A 24 -5.49 -14.33 8.01
C GLN A 24 -4.87 -13.60 6.81
N GLN A 25 -3.54 -13.55 6.75
CA GLN A 25 -2.80 -12.88 5.68
C GLN A 25 -1.59 -13.73 5.29
N PRO A 26 -1.71 -14.60 4.26
CA PRO A 26 -0.59 -15.38 3.79
C PRO A 26 0.50 -14.47 3.23
N ALA A 27 1.76 -14.75 3.60
CA ALA A 27 2.90 -14.01 3.08
C ALA A 27 3.03 -14.17 1.55
N ILE A 28 3.21 -13.06 0.86
CA ILE A 28 3.43 -13.04 -0.59
C ILE A 28 4.94 -13.03 -0.82
N LEU A 29 5.53 -14.19 -1.09
CA LEU A 29 6.99 -14.33 -1.25
C LEU A 29 7.50 -13.89 -2.63
N ASP A 30 6.63 -13.78 -3.64
CA ASP A 30 6.99 -13.23 -4.96
C ASP A 30 7.05 -11.69 -4.87
N PRO A 31 8.24 -11.08 -5.04
CA PRO A 31 8.40 -9.63 -4.95
C PRO A 31 7.58 -8.86 -5.99
N ARG A 32 7.39 -9.41 -7.19
CA ARG A 32 6.59 -8.76 -8.25
C ARG A 32 5.13 -8.73 -7.87
N ARG A 33 4.61 -9.85 -7.36
CA ARG A 33 3.23 -9.96 -6.88
C ARG A 33 2.98 -9.02 -5.70
N PHE A 34 3.90 -8.96 -4.75
CA PHE A 34 3.81 -8.02 -3.63
C PHE A 34 3.78 -6.57 -4.12
N TRP A 35 4.66 -6.20 -5.06
CA TRP A 35 4.73 -4.85 -5.59
C TRP A 35 3.43 -4.40 -6.26
N CYS A 36 2.82 -5.27 -7.06
CA CYS A 36 1.51 -5.01 -7.67
C CYS A 36 0.44 -4.78 -6.60
N SER A 37 0.33 -5.67 -5.60
CA SER A 37 -0.63 -5.53 -4.50
C SER A 37 -0.40 -4.25 -3.68
N TYR A 38 0.86 -3.92 -3.36
CA TYR A 38 1.20 -2.70 -2.64
C TYR A 38 0.76 -1.44 -3.41
N ARG A 39 0.96 -1.41 -4.73
CA ARG A 39 0.52 -0.28 -5.58
C ARG A 39 -0.98 -0.12 -5.57
N ILE A 40 -1.75 -1.22 -5.70
CA ILE A 40 -3.22 -1.18 -5.65
C ILE A 40 -3.68 -0.60 -4.32
N GLN A 41 -3.21 -1.15 -3.19
CA GLN A 41 -3.57 -0.66 -1.86
C GLN A 41 -3.17 0.80 -1.63
N HIS A 42 -2.06 1.24 -2.22
CA HIS A 42 -1.64 2.63 -2.13
C HIS A 42 -2.64 3.55 -2.87
N LEU A 43 -3.07 3.16 -4.06
CA LEU A 43 -4.07 3.89 -4.84
C LEU A 43 -5.43 3.91 -4.14
N GLU A 44 -5.88 2.79 -3.57
CA GLU A 44 -7.12 2.70 -2.79
C GLU A 44 -7.12 3.70 -1.62
N ARG A 45 -6.02 3.78 -0.86
CA ARG A 45 -5.88 4.76 0.23
C ARG A 45 -5.85 6.20 -0.26
N CYS A 46 -5.29 6.45 -1.43
CA CYS A 46 -5.30 7.78 -2.03
C CYS A 46 -6.71 8.17 -2.49
N LEU A 47 -7.45 7.22 -3.08
CA LEU A 47 -8.85 7.41 -3.47
C LEU A 47 -9.73 7.66 -2.25
N ASP A 48 -9.60 6.85 -1.19
CA ASP A 48 -10.34 7.03 0.07
C ASP A 48 -10.07 8.40 0.72
N LYS A 49 -8.81 8.86 0.70
CA LYS A 49 -8.44 10.21 1.18
C LYS A 49 -8.96 11.35 0.30
N ALA A 50 -9.01 11.13 -1.01
CA ALA A 50 -9.50 12.12 -1.96
C ALA A 50 -11.03 12.19 -1.95
N TYR A 51 -11.69 11.09 -1.60
CA TYR A 51 -13.13 11.00 -1.50
C TYR A 51 -13.62 11.79 -0.28
N ARG A 52 -14.16 12.98 -0.52
CA ARG A 52 -14.86 13.81 0.46
C ARG A 52 -16.37 13.71 0.22
N PRO A 53 -17.10 12.83 0.94
CA PRO A 53 -18.54 12.66 0.73
C PRO A 53 -19.36 13.93 1.01
N GLU A 54 -18.86 14.80 1.89
CA GLU A 54 -19.47 16.08 2.29
C GLU A 54 -19.62 17.09 1.13
N GLU A 55 -18.77 17.02 0.09
CA GLU A 55 -18.83 17.94 -1.05
C GLU A 55 -19.81 17.46 -2.14
N HIS A 56 -20.14 16.16 -2.15
CA HIS A 56 -21.02 15.57 -3.17
C HIS A 56 -22.52 15.82 -2.90
N TYR A 57 -22.93 15.97 -1.64
CA TYR A 57 -24.33 16.21 -1.24
C TYR A 57 -24.74 17.69 -1.22
N ARG A 58 -23.83 18.61 -1.56
CA ARG A 58 -24.06 20.07 -1.50
C ARG A 58 -24.31 20.72 -2.86
N SER A 59 -24.40 19.93 -3.93
CA SER A 59 -24.77 20.37 -5.29
C SER A 59 -26.21 20.00 -5.61
#